data_AF-A0A7S0AN41-F1
#
_entry.id   AF-A0A7S0AN41-F1
#
_cell.length_a   1.000
_cell.length_b   1.000
_cell.length_c   1.000
_cell.angle_alpha   90.00
_cell.angle_beta   90.00
_cell.angle_gamma   90.00
#
_symmetry.space_group_name_H-M   'P 1'
#
loop_
_entity.id
_entity.type
_entity.pdbx_description
1 polymer ?
#
loop_
_entity_poly.entity_id
_entity_poly.type
_entity_poly.pdbx_seq_one_letter_code
_entity_poly.pdbx_strand_id
1 'polypeptide(L)'
;KVLGDGPRSESRAAVPSPFGLMAALAALLLAAAATPAAAAAPTHPAEVQTDAGIELTVTSAGPAVPRTCYPAGGLPAFVNGTYLVGGPARFEIGSYSFQAIFDGFGMMNRFELSVGQVCYTSVWLNTGYLRDALQGGQPSPGLYFEDTRPQRPSCPLLDPICNVNGPNDNNWVNIIPVGGEVLLLSDTPTMVRMDLETLNCSGRKPWADDKSEPVGPPQPDWLEGMHAGTSGSAHPLKIPGTDTWVEVIGELPEVMGNPWIAVYTFQGSVVGPQKRKKIGGIRTGTARYTHSFGVTPNYVVLPFNLELSVSPFTSKTLLDSFQGDWKGLHVMDLRDGSVQVFDTEPFFHVHTVNTFENASGIVMDLGFYK
;
A
#
# COMPACT_ATOMS: atom_id res chain seq x y z
N LYS A 1 -31.61 54.39 53.57
CA LYS A 1 -32.80 54.14 52.72
C LYS A 1 -32.68 52.69 52.23
N VAL A 2 -33.30 51.76 52.96
CA VAL A 2 -34.41 50.87 52.51
C VAL A 2 -33.88 49.76 51.59
N LEU A 3 -33.56 48.56 52.15
CA LEU A 3 -34.38 47.31 52.16
C LEU A 3 -34.52 46.69 50.74
N GLY A 4 -34.35 45.41 50.44
CA GLY A 4 -34.16 44.17 51.20
C GLY A 4 -34.28 42.95 50.24
N ASP A 5 -33.93 41.76 50.75
CA ASP A 5 -34.43 40.40 50.45
C ASP A 5 -34.21 39.70 49.07
N GLY A 6 -33.69 38.46 49.13
CA GLY A 6 -33.85 37.41 48.09
C GLY A 6 -35.24 36.74 48.18
N PRO A 7 -35.49 35.47 47.74
CA PRO A 7 -34.64 34.45 47.10
C PRO A 7 -35.32 33.61 45.95
N ARG A 8 -34.59 32.59 45.44
CA ARG A 8 -35.02 31.25 44.90
C ARG A 8 -35.70 31.04 43.52
N SER A 9 -35.23 29.93 42.91
CA SER A 9 -35.87 29.00 41.94
C SER A 9 -36.03 29.50 40.49
N GLU A 10 -35.92 28.73 39.41
CA GLU A 10 -36.01 27.28 39.20
C GLU A 10 -35.44 26.92 37.81
N SER A 11 -35.02 25.66 37.63
CA SER A 11 -34.57 25.07 36.37
C SER A 11 -35.67 25.01 35.32
N ARG A 12 -35.37 25.33 34.05
CA ARG A 12 -36.08 24.76 32.90
C ARG A 12 -35.13 24.37 31.78
N ALA A 13 -35.24 23.10 31.40
CA ALA A 13 -34.65 22.49 30.22
C ALA A 13 -35.04 23.26 28.96
N ALA A 14 -34.07 23.54 28.09
CA ALA A 14 -34.30 24.05 26.76
C ALA A 14 -34.33 22.88 25.76
N VAL A 15 -35.48 22.73 25.12
CA VAL A 15 -35.76 21.91 23.94
C VAL A 15 -34.98 22.48 22.74
N PRO A 16 -34.31 21.68 21.91
CA PRO A 16 -33.70 22.21 20.69
C PRO A 16 -34.76 22.51 19.63
N SER A 17 -34.76 23.74 19.11
CA SER A 17 -35.63 24.19 18.02
C SER A 17 -35.14 23.68 16.66
N PRO A 18 -36.04 23.41 15.69
CA PRO A 18 -35.70 22.82 14.39
C PRO A 18 -35.28 23.90 13.39
N PHE A 19 -34.04 24.39 13.49
CA PHE A 19 -33.44 25.25 12.46
C PHE A 19 -31.95 24.91 12.30
N GLY A 20 -31.67 23.64 12.01
CA GLY A 20 -30.32 23.14 11.71
C GLY A 20 -30.16 22.54 10.31
N LEU A 21 -31.21 22.61 9.47
CA LEU A 21 -31.27 21.87 8.21
C LEU A 21 -31.63 22.76 7.02
N MET A 22 -31.05 23.96 6.91
CA MET A 22 -31.09 24.75 5.66
C MET A 22 -29.85 25.61 5.38
N ALA A 23 -28.83 25.59 6.24
CA ALA A 23 -27.56 26.28 5.98
C ALA A 23 -26.57 25.44 5.14
N ALA A 24 -26.83 24.14 4.93
CA ALA A 24 -25.94 23.24 4.19
C ALA A 24 -26.21 23.20 2.66
N LEU A 25 -27.25 23.86 2.14
CA LEU A 25 -27.58 23.85 0.71
C LEU A 25 -27.18 25.13 -0.06
N ALA A 26 -26.80 26.21 0.62
CA ALA A 26 -26.47 27.49 -0.05
C ALA A 26 -24.98 27.65 -0.40
N ALA A 27 -24.10 26.80 0.13
CA ALA A 27 -22.69 26.74 -0.30
C ALA A 27 -22.49 25.85 -1.56
N LEU A 28 -23.57 25.22 -2.06
CA LEU A 28 -23.56 24.26 -3.16
C LEU A 28 -23.71 24.88 -4.58
N LEU A 29 -23.69 26.22 -4.72
CA LEU A 29 -24.01 26.88 -6.01
C LEU A 29 -23.01 27.95 -6.49
N LEU A 30 -21.81 28.07 -5.89
CA LEU A 30 -20.82 29.08 -6.32
C LEU A 30 -19.37 28.59 -6.47
N ALA A 31 -19.14 27.29 -6.67
CA ALA A 31 -17.84 26.75 -7.12
C ALA A 31 -17.90 26.13 -8.53
N ALA A 32 -18.93 26.49 -9.31
CA ALA A 32 -19.03 26.16 -10.73
C ALA A 32 -18.54 27.33 -11.58
N ALA A 33 -17.25 27.64 -11.54
CA ALA A 33 -16.61 28.48 -12.55
C ALA A 33 -15.10 28.22 -12.56
N ALA A 34 -14.59 27.97 -13.77
CA ALA A 34 -13.20 27.63 -14.12
C ALA A 34 -12.77 26.18 -13.85
N THR A 35 -13.41 25.24 -14.55
CA THR A 35 -12.69 24.06 -15.03
C THR A 35 -11.63 24.51 -16.05
N PRO A 36 -10.31 24.33 -15.84
CA PRO A 36 -9.43 24.21 -16.99
C PRO A 36 -9.92 22.98 -17.76
N ALA A 37 -10.07 23.13 -19.08
CA ALA A 37 -10.40 22.01 -19.94
C ALA A 37 -9.43 20.87 -19.62
N ALA A 38 -9.94 19.75 -19.09
CA ALA A 38 -9.16 18.54 -18.94
C ALA A 38 -8.61 18.22 -20.34
N ALA A 39 -7.31 18.40 -20.53
CA ALA A 39 -6.65 17.93 -21.73
C ALA A 39 -6.97 16.43 -21.80
N ALA A 40 -7.67 16.02 -22.87
CA ALA A 40 -7.90 14.62 -23.12
C ALA A 40 -6.55 13.91 -23.02
N ALA A 41 -6.46 12.88 -22.17
CA ALA A 41 -5.28 12.05 -22.10
C ALA A 41 -4.90 11.65 -23.53
N PRO A 42 -3.63 11.79 -23.94
CA PRO A 42 -3.23 11.44 -25.29
C PRO A 42 -3.64 9.99 -25.55
N THR A 43 -4.58 9.78 -26.46
CA THR A 43 -4.90 8.45 -26.97
C THR A 43 -3.74 8.03 -27.84
N HIS A 44 -2.68 7.53 -27.22
CA HIS A 44 -1.67 6.79 -27.97
C HIS A 44 -2.39 5.60 -28.59
N PRO A 45 -2.38 5.43 -29.92
CA PRO A 45 -2.82 4.19 -30.51
C PRO A 45 -1.98 3.10 -29.85
N ALA A 46 -2.63 2.14 -29.18
CA ALA A 46 -1.94 1.04 -28.53
C ALA A 46 -1.06 0.37 -29.60
N GLU A 47 0.26 0.57 -29.52
CA GLU A 47 1.18 -0.26 -30.29
C GLU A 47 0.83 -1.70 -29.95
N VAL A 48 0.64 -2.53 -30.99
CA VAL A 48 0.42 -3.96 -30.79
C VAL A 48 1.68 -4.48 -30.11
N GLN A 49 1.59 -4.74 -28.81
CA GLN A 49 2.72 -5.19 -28.03
C GLN A 49 3.13 -6.57 -28.54
N THR A 50 4.36 -6.67 -29.05
CA THR A 50 4.87 -7.89 -29.71
C THR A 50 5.78 -8.72 -28.80
N ASP A 51 5.94 -8.29 -27.55
CA ASP A 51 6.73 -8.99 -26.56
C ASP A 51 6.16 -10.39 -26.33
N ALA A 52 7.01 -11.40 -26.52
CA ALA A 52 6.61 -12.79 -26.31
C ALA A 52 6.15 -12.97 -24.86
N GLY A 53 4.94 -13.51 -24.67
CA GLY A 53 4.35 -13.73 -23.35
C GLY A 53 3.52 -12.57 -22.82
N ILE A 54 3.41 -11.44 -23.55
CA ILE A 54 2.51 -10.34 -23.15
C ILE A 54 1.04 -10.79 -23.13
N GLU A 55 0.67 -11.76 -23.97
CA GLU A 55 -0.65 -12.38 -23.96
C GLU A 55 -0.95 -13.15 -22.66
N LEU A 56 0.10 -13.52 -21.92
CA LEU A 56 -0.01 -14.26 -20.66
C LEU A 56 -0.11 -13.34 -19.43
N THR A 57 0.10 -12.03 -19.58
CA THR A 57 0.16 -11.06 -18.47
C THR A 57 -1.06 -11.10 -17.54
N VAL A 58 -2.24 -11.37 -18.08
CA VAL A 58 -3.50 -11.52 -17.31
C VAL A 58 -4.19 -12.86 -17.57
N THR A 59 -3.40 -13.90 -17.87
CA THR A 59 -3.92 -15.27 -18.02
C THR A 59 -3.85 -16.00 -16.69
N SER A 60 -4.98 -16.57 -16.27
CA SER A 60 -5.08 -17.31 -15.01
C SER A 60 -4.27 -18.60 -15.02
N ALA A 61 -3.60 -18.84 -13.91
CA ALA A 61 -2.94 -20.10 -13.62
C ALA A 61 -3.97 -21.21 -13.32
N GLY A 62 -3.49 -22.45 -13.33
CA GLY A 62 -4.28 -23.61 -12.91
C GLY A 62 -4.59 -23.62 -11.40
N PRO A 63 -5.20 -24.71 -10.90
CA PRO A 63 -5.43 -24.88 -9.48
C PRO A 63 -4.13 -24.90 -8.67
N ALA A 64 -4.25 -24.63 -7.37
CA ALA A 64 -3.16 -24.82 -6.41
C ALA A 64 -2.56 -26.23 -6.54
N VAL A 65 -1.23 -26.31 -6.53
CA VAL A 65 -0.50 -27.55 -6.75
C VAL A 65 -0.06 -28.13 -5.41
N PRO A 66 -0.49 -29.35 -5.03
CA PRO A 66 0.02 -30.01 -3.84
C PRO A 66 1.51 -30.31 -4.03
N ARG A 67 2.23 -30.48 -2.91
CA ARG A 67 3.68 -30.74 -2.94
C ARG A 67 4.04 -31.88 -3.89
N THR A 68 4.66 -31.54 -5.01
CA THR A 68 5.02 -32.46 -6.10
C THR A 68 6.50 -32.35 -6.40
N CYS A 69 7.21 -33.47 -6.40
CA CYS A 69 8.67 -33.50 -6.55
C CYS A 69 9.09 -34.01 -7.94
N TYR A 70 10.11 -33.35 -8.49
CA TYR A 70 10.65 -33.61 -9.81
C TYR A 70 12.15 -33.91 -9.73
N PRO A 71 12.68 -34.87 -10.52
CA PRO A 71 14.11 -35.06 -10.67
C PRO A 71 14.77 -33.81 -11.25
N ALA A 72 15.85 -33.36 -10.63
CA ALA A 72 16.59 -32.15 -11.00
C ALA A 72 18.11 -32.44 -11.03
N GLY A 73 18.53 -33.34 -11.92
CA GLY A 73 19.92 -33.83 -11.99
C GLY A 73 20.98 -32.77 -12.33
N GLY A 74 20.57 -31.62 -12.87
CA GLY A 74 21.48 -30.50 -13.16
C GLY A 74 21.63 -29.48 -12.02
N LEU A 75 20.94 -29.66 -10.90
CA LEU A 75 20.98 -28.70 -9.80
C LEU A 75 22.33 -28.77 -9.06
N PRO A 76 23.09 -27.67 -8.95
CA PRO A 76 24.36 -27.68 -8.23
C PRO A 76 24.16 -28.06 -6.76
N ALA A 77 25.08 -28.84 -6.19
CA ALA A 77 24.94 -29.39 -4.84
C ALA A 77 24.84 -28.32 -3.73
N PHE A 78 25.33 -27.10 -3.97
CA PHE A 78 25.23 -25.98 -3.03
C PHE A 78 23.86 -25.28 -3.06
N VAL A 79 23.03 -25.54 -4.09
CA VAL A 79 21.68 -25.00 -4.18
C VAL A 79 20.74 -25.88 -3.37
N ASN A 80 20.63 -25.55 -2.09
CA ASN A 80 19.81 -26.27 -1.13
C ASN A 80 19.05 -25.27 -0.26
N GLY A 81 17.72 -25.35 -0.24
CA GLY A 81 16.87 -24.42 0.50
C GLY A 81 15.50 -24.22 -0.12
N THR A 82 14.82 -23.15 0.29
CA THR A 82 13.47 -22.83 -0.15
C THR A 82 13.48 -21.51 -0.92
N TYR A 83 12.99 -21.54 -2.15
CA TYR A 83 12.72 -20.33 -2.93
C TYR A 83 11.22 -20.07 -2.96
N LEU A 84 10.83 -18.85 -2.58
CA LEU A 84 9.45 -18.40 -2.53
C LEU A 84 9.25 -17.30 -3.56
N VAL A 85 8.14 -17.37 -4.29
CA VAL A 85 7.74 -16.31 -5.22
C VAL A 85 6.23 -16.13 -5.17
N GLY A 86 5.80 -14.92 -4.82
CA GLY A 86 4.42 -14.50 -4.92
C GLY A 86 4.13 -13.93 -6.31
N GLY A 87 2.88 -14.03 -6.73
CA GLY A 87 2.45 -13.43 -7.99
C GLY A 87 0.94 -13.48 -8.14
N PRO A 88 0.39 -12.67 -9.06
CA PRO A 88 -1.02 -12.76 -9.42
C PRO A 88 -1.23 -14.03 -10.26
N ALA A 89 -2.28 -14.78 -9.96
CA ALA A 89 -2.49 -16.09 -10.56
C ALA A 89 -3.93 -16.34 -10.99
N ARG A 90 -4.87 -15.45 -10.66
CA ARG A 90 -6.24 -15.54 -11.15
C ARG A 90 -6.79 -14.16 -11.48
N PHE A 91 -7.31 -14.03 -12.69
CA PHE A 91 -7.76 -12.79 -13.31
C PHE A 91 -9.24 -12.81 -13.69
N GLU A 92 -10.03 -13.72 -13.11
CA GLU A 92 -11.48 -13.72 -13.26
C GLU A 92 -12.22 -14.18 -12.01
N ILE A 93 -13.41 -13.60 -11.80
CA ILE A 93 -14.36 -14.01 -10.76
C ILE A 93 -15.79 -13.76 -11.25
N GLY A 94 -16.62 -14.80 -11.23
CA GLY A 94 -17.97 -14.72 -11.78
C GLY A 94 -17.94 -14.32 -13.27
N SER A 95 -18.63 -13.24 -13.60
CA SER A 95 -18.64 -12.66 -14.95
C SER A 95 -17.58 -11.59 -15.19
N TYR A 96 -16.70 -11.33 -14.21
CA TYR A 96 -15.73 -10.24 -14.23
C TYR A 96 -14.33 -10.73 -14.55
N SER A 97 -13.59 -9.96 -15.34
CA SER A 97 -12.18 -10.16 -15.66
C SER A 97 -11.34 -8.94 -15.27
N PHE A 98 -10.21 -9.16 -14.63
CA PHE A 98 -9.23 -8.13 -14.29
C PHE A 98 -8.42 -7.74 -15.52
N GLN A 99 -8.05 -6.46 -15.63
CA GLN A 99 -7.32 -5.91 -16.79
C GLN A 99 -5.85 -5.64 -16.48
N ALA A 100 -5.53 -5.24 -15.24
CA ALA A 100 -4.15 -5.02 -14.82
C ALA A 100 -3.58 -6.26 -14.10
N ILE A 101 -2.30 -6.53 -14.34
CA ILE A 101 -1.57 -7.62 -13.69
C ILE A 101 -1.63 -7.52 -12.15
N PHE A 102 -1.63 -6.31 -11.61
CA PHE A 102 -1.58 -6.06 -10.18
C PHE A 102 -2.88 -6.34 -9.42
N ASP A 103 -4.01 -6.49 -10.13
CA ASP A 103 -5.33 -6.68 -9.50
C ASP A 103 -5.71 -8.15 -9.32
N GLY A 104 -4.97 -9.06 -9.96
CA GLY A 104 -5.20 -10.50 -9.91
C GLY A 104 -5.01 -11.08 -8.50
N PHE A 105 -5.75 -12.14 -8.19
CA PHE A 105 -5.64 -12.81 -6.89
C PHE A 105 -4.28 -13.48 -6.73
N GLY A 106 -3.63 -13.23 -5.59
CA GLY A 106 -2.30 -13.74 -5.31
C GLY A 106 -2.25 -15.26 -5.12
N MET A 107 -1.19 -15.86 -5.63
CA MET A 107 -0.74 -17.21 -5.31
C MET A 107 0.70 -17.15 -4.82
N MET A 108 0.99 -17.97 -3.80
CA MET A 108 2.33 -18.21 -3.33
C MET A 108 2.87 -19.50 -3.94
N ASN A 109 4.11 -19.44 -4.44
CA ASN A 109 4.81 -20.55 -5.04
C ASN A 109 6.04 -20.88 -4.20
N ARG A 110 6.21 -22.15 -3.83
CA ARG A 110 7.35 -22.66 -3.07
C ARG A 110 8.11 -23.70 -3.89
N PHE A 111 9.41 -23.47 -4.06
CA PHE A 111 10.36 -24.43 -4.62
C PHE A 111 11.32 -24.87 -3.50
N GLU A 112 11.19 -26.12 -3.08
CA GLU A 112 12.11 -26.78 -2.16
C GLU A 112 13.22 -27.43 -2.99
N LEU A 113 14.42 -26.90 -2.87
CA LEU A 113 15.60 -27.26 -3.66
C LEU A 113 16.48 -28.20 -2.85
N SER A 114 16.80 -29.37 -3.40
CA SER A 114 17.67 -30.37 -2.78
C SER A 114 18.49 -31.09 -3.86
N VAL A 115 19.56 -31.78 -3.47
CA VAL A 115 20.46 -32.45 -4.43
C VAL A 115 19.69 -33.44 -5.30
N GLY A 116 19.62 -33.16 -6.61
CA GLY A 116 18.95 -34.01 -7.59
C GLY A 116 17.42 -33.95 -7.57
N GLN A 117 16.79 -33.07 -6.77
CA GLN A 117 15.33 -32.99 -6.66
C GLN A 117 14.86 -31.56 -6.35
N VAL A 118 13.79 -31.15 -7.02
CA VAL A 118 13.02 -29.94 -6.70
C VAL A 118 11.59 -30.33 -6.40
N CYS A 119 11.05 -29.91 -5.25
CA CYS A 119 9.62 -30.05 -4.96
C CYS A 119 8.93 -28.70 -5.09
N TYR A 120 7.83 -28.68 -5.83
CA TYR A 120 7.01 -27.50 -6.07
C TYR A 120 5.69 -27.62 -5.32
N THR A 121 5.26 -26.54 -4.69
CA THR A 121 3.94 -26.39 -4.07
C THR A 121 3.42 -24.99 -4.41
N SER A 122 2.12 -24.86 -4.69
CA SER A 122 1.48 -23.54 -4.77
C SER A 122 0.20 -23.49 -3.97
N VAL A 123 -0.06 -22.33 -3.37
CA VAL A 123 -1.27 -22.08 -2.55
C VAL A 123 -1.82 -20.70 -2.84
N TRP A 124 -3.14 -20.58 -2.84
CA TRP A 124 -3.79 -19.28 -2.93
C TRP A 124 -3.56 -18.48 -1.65
N LEU A 125 -3.42 -17.16 -1.80
CA LEU A 125 -3.41 -16.26 -0.64
C LEU A 125 -4.79 -16.30 0.04
N ASN A 126 -4.83 -16.70 1.31
CA ASN A 126 -6.07 -16.74 2.10
C ASN A 126 -6.35 -15.36 2.73
N THR A 127 -6.63 -14.41 1.84
CA THR A 127 -6.84 -12.99 2.13
C THR A 127 -8.33 -12.66 2.20
N GLY A 128 -8.68 -11.57 2.87
CA GLY A 128 -10.03 -11.02 2.81
C GLY A 128 -10.40 -10.69 1.36
N TYR A 129 -9.45 -10.15 0.60
CA TYR A 129 -9.63 -9.87 -0.82
C TYR A 129 -10.11 -11.08 -1.63
N LEU A 130 -9.51 -12.26 -1.46
CA LEU A 130 -9.96 -13.48 -2.15
C LEU A 130 -11.26 -14.04 -1.55
N ARG A 131 -11.37 -14.09 -0.22
CA ARG A 131 -12.56 -14.68 0.45
C ARG A 131 -13.84 -13.94 0.12
N ASP A 132 -13.82 -12.61 0.18
CA ASP A 132 -14.99 -11.78 -0.10
C ASP A 132 -15.41 -11.96 -1.56
N ALA A 133 -14.44 -12.07 -2.48
CA ALA A 133 -14.71 -12.27 -3.90
C ALA A 133 -15.33 -13.64 -4.20
N LEU A 134 -14.80 -14.70 -3.57
CA LEU A 134 -15.34 -16.04 -3.70
C LEU A 134 -16.75 -16.17 -3.08
N GLN A 135 -16.98 -15.53 -1.94
CA GLN A 135 -18.28 -15.54 -1.27
C GLN A 135 -19.35 -14.77 -2.07
N GLY A 136 -18.97 -13.62 -2.64
CA GLY A 136 -19.87 -12.77 -3.41
C GLY A 136 -20.03 -13.19 -4.88
N GLY A 137 -19.11 -14.00 -5.42
CA GLY A 137 -19.07 -14.31 -6.85
C GLY A 137 -18.77 -13.11 -7.75
N GLN A 138 -18.13 -12.07 -7.19
CA GLN A 138 -17.83 -10.80 -7.84
C GLN A 138 -16.55 -10.20 -7.22
N PRO A 139 -15.87 -9.24 -7.86
CA PRO A 139 -14.66 -8.66 -7.29
C PRO A 139 -14.91 -7.93 -5.97
N SER A 140 -14.01 -8.07 -5.01
CA SER A 140 -14.11 -7.43 -3.68
C SER A 140 -13.95 -5.91 -3.76
N PRO A 141 -14.57 -5.13 -2.86
CA PRO A 141 -14.20 -3.73 -2.67
C PRO A 141 -12.69 -3.61 -2.43
N GLY A 142 -12.06 -2.64 -3.07
CA GLY A 142 -10.61 -2.47 -3.03
C GLY A 142 -10.12 -1.44 -4.03
N LEU A 143 -8.90 -0.95 -3.81
CA LEU A 143 -8.18 -0.08 -4.73
C LEU A 143 -7.53 -0.93 -5.82
N TYR A 144 -7.96 -0.73 -7.06
CA TYR A 144 -7.50 -1.51 -8.22
C TYR A 144 -6.69 -0.59 -9.13
N PHE A 145 -5.68 -1.13 -9.80
CA PHE A 145 -4.95 -0.41 -10.84
C PHE A 145 -5.85 -0.11 -12.03
N GLU A 146 -6.67 -1.08 -12.45
CA GLU A 146 -7.68 -0.89 -13.49
C GLU A 146 -9.04 -1.45 -13.07
N ASP A 147 -10.12 -0.92 -13.63
CA ASP A 147 -11.45 -1.49 -13.40
C ASP A 147 -11.55 -2.87 -14.09
N THR A 148 -12.54 -3.67 -13.75
CA THR A 148 -12.76 -4.97 -14.39
C THR A 148 -13.56 -4.85 -15.70
N ARG A 149 -13.66 -5.96 -16.43
CA ARG A 149 -14.63 -6.14 -17.54
C ARG A 149 -15.66 -7.21 -17.18
N PRO A 150 -16.97 -6.90 -17.14
CA PRO A 150 -17.56 -5.54 -17.18
C PRO A 150 -17.11 -4.71 -15.97
N GLN A 151 -17.35 -3.39 -16.00
CA GLN A 151 -16.99 -2.52 -14.87
C GLN A 151 -17.70 -2.98 -13.59
N ARG A 152 -17.00 -2.85 -12.46
CA ARG A 152 -17.57 -3.19 -11.16
C ARG A 152 -18.67 -2.19 -10.79
N PRO A 153 -19.64 -2.59 -9.95
CA PRO A 153 -20.58 -1.65 -9.36
C PRO A 153 -19.83 -0.56 -8.56
N SER A 154 -20.30 0.68 -8.64
CA SER A 154 -19.81 1.76 -7.78
C SER A 154 -20.10 1.46 -6.31
N CYS A 155 -19.30 2.07 -5.41
CA CYS A 155 -19.59 2.03 -3.99
C CYS A 155 -21.03 2.52 -3.68
N PRO A 156 -21.73 1.91 -2.71
CA PRO A 156 -23.06 2.35 -2.30
C PRO A 156 -23.06 3.81 -1.84
N LEU A 157 -24.17 4.54 -2.06
CA LEU A 157 -24.29 5.95 -1.65
C LEU A 157 -24.07 6.18 -0.14
N LEU A 158 -24.38 5.18 0.69
CA LEU A 158 -24.21 5.23 2.14
C LEU A 158 -22.80 4.82 2.61
N ASP A 159 -21.98 4.28 1.71
CA ASP A 159 -20.57 3.92 1.95
C ASP A 159 -19.72 4.27 0.72
N PRO A 160 -19.54 5.57 0.40
CA PRO A 160 -18.86 6.01 -0.81
C PRO A 160 -17.35 5.69 -0.84
N ILE A 161 -16.79 5.25 0.30
CA ILE A 161 -15.37 4.90 0.47
C ILE A 161 -15.14 3.39 0.61
N CYS A 162 -16.13 2.57 0.23
CA CYS A 162 -16.10 1.12 0.37
C CYS A 162 -14.82 0.47 -0.19
N ASN A 163 -14.24 1.03 -1.26
CA ASN A 163 -13.01 0.53 -1.87
C ASN A 163 -11.76 0.81 -1.01
N VAL A 164 -11.69 1.96 -0.35
CA VAL A 164 -10.62 2.28 0.60
C VAL A 164 -10.72 1.38 1.82
N ASN A 165 -11.95 1.08 2.24
CA ASN A 165 -12.24 0.22 3.40
C ASN A 165 -12.18 -1.28 3.08
N GLY A 166 -11.93 -1.65 1.83
CA GLY A 166 -11.76 -3.04 1.43
C GLY A 166 -10.64 -3.74 2.22
N PRO A 167 -10.58 -5.08 2.18
CA PRO A 167 -9.55 -5.83 2.90
C PRO A 167 -8.13 -5.36 2.60
N ASN A 168 -7.88 -5.02 1.32
CA ASN A 168 -6.61 -4.49 0.78
C ASN A 168 -5.39 -5.27 1.30
N ASP A 169 -5.52 -6.61 1.35
CA ASP A 169 -4.55 -7.54 1.90
C ASP A 169 -4.02 -8.55 0.87
N ASN A 170 -4.21 -8.29 -0.44
CA ASN A 170 -3.68 -9.10 -1.54
C ASN A 170 -2.17 -8.89 -1.74
N ASN A 171 -1.40 -9.11 -0.69
CA ASN A 171 0.01 -8.81 -0.64
C ASN A 171 0.84 -9.96 -1.19
N TRP A 172 1.08 -10.01 -2.49
CA TRP A 172 1.93 -11.03 -3.11
C TRP A 172 3.21 -10.47 -3.76
N VAL A 173 3.39 -9.14 -3.75
CA VAL A 173 4.44 -8.44 -4.52
C VAL A 173 5.84 -8.78 -3.99
N ASN A 174 6.02 -8.77 -2.67
CA ASN A 174 7.31 -9.06 -2.06
C ASN A 174 7.19 -9.88 -0.78
N ILE A 175 8.30 -10.45 -0.34
CA ILE A 175 8.40 -11.42 0.75
C ILE A 175 9.63 -11.09 1.60
N ILE A 176 9.45 -10.91 2.91
CA ILE A 176 10.58 -10.71 3.83
C ILE A 176 10.51 -11.64 5.06
N PRO A 177 11.67 -12.08 5.59
CA PRO A 177 11.73 -12.79 6.86
C PRO A 177 11.77 -11.81 8.06
N VAL A 178 10.91 -12.05 9.05
CA VAL A 178 10.89 -11.30 10.32
C VAL A 178 10.53 -12.24 11.47
N GLY A 179 11.43 -12.39 12.44
CA GLY A 179 11.13 -13.10 13.68
C GLY A 179 10.78 -14.58 13.48
N GLY A 180 11.37 -15.23 12.48
CA GLY A 180 11.03 -16.60 12.09
C GLY A 180 9.70 -16.74 11.33
N GLU A 181 8.93 -15.66 11.17
CA GLU A 181 7.76 -15.58 10.29
C GLU A 181 8.19 -15.08 8.90
N VAL A 182 7.34 -15.34 7.91
CA VAL A 182 7.44 -14.69 6.60
C VAL A 182 6.32 -13.69 6.45
N LEU A 183 6.67 -12.48 6.03
CA LEU A 183 5.72 -11.40 5.78
C LEU A 183 5.63 -11.15 4.27
N LEU A 184 4.40 -10.97 3.80
CA LEU A 184 4.08 -10.66 2.42
C LEU A 184 3.64 -9.20 2.31
N LEU A 185 4.12 -8.54 1.27
CA LEU A 185 3.99 -7.10 1.07
C LEU A 185 3.41 -6.78 -0.30
N SER A 186 2.74 -5.64 -0.35
CA SER A 186 2.37 -4.88 -1.53
C SER A 186 2.49 -3.40 -1.12
N ASP A 187 2.04 -2.46 -1.94
CA ASP A 187 2.08 -1.02 -1.63
C ASP A 187 0.97 -0.60 -0.62
N THR A 188 0.57 -1.52 0.25
CA THR A 188 -0.45 -1.35 1.29
C THR A 188 0.22 -1.11 2.65
N PRO A 189 -0.44 -0.44 3.60
CA PRO A 189 0.15 -0.12 4.90
C PRO A 189 0.25 -1.34 5.84
N THR A 190 -0.21 -2.52 5.40
CA THR A 190 -0.26 -3.73 6.22
C THR A 190 0.60 -4.83 5.63
N MET A 191 1.17 -5.67 6.48
CA MET A 191 1.91 -6.87 6.06
C MET A 191 1.08 -8.10 6.39
N VAL A 192 1.05 -9.09 5.49
CA VAL A 192 0.32 -10.35 5.66
C VAL A 192 1.27 -11.44 6.12
N ARG A 193 0.88 -12.26 7.08
CA ARG A 193 1.72 -13.36 7.56
C ARG A 193 1.57 -14.59 6.67
N MET A 194 2.68 -15.27 6.49
CA MET A 194 2.74 -16.61 5.92
C MET A 194 3.46 -17.55 6.88
N ASP A 195 2.79 -18.65 7.19
CA ASP A 195 3.40 -19.79 7.87
C ASP A 195 4.25 -20.59 6.87
N LEU A 196 5.54 -20.77 7.14
CA LEU A 196 6.48 -21.41 6.21
C LEU A 196 6.23 -22.90 6.01
N GLU A 197 5.70 -23.58 7.02
CA GLU A 197 5.48 -25.03 7.00
C GLU A 197 4.25 -25.36 6.15
N THR A 198 3.13 -24.70 6.47
CA THR A 198 1.81 -24.90 5.86
C THR A 198 1.58 -24.07 4.60
N LEU A 199 2.37 -23.01 4.39
CA LEU A 199 2.15 -21.96 3.39
C LEU A 199 0.83 -21.18 3.59
N ASN A 200 0.17 -21.29 4.74
CA ASN A 200 -1.04 -20.52 4.98
C ASN A 200 -0.72 -19.02 5.02
N CYS A 201 -1.10 -18.30 3.96
CA CYS A 201 -0.92 -16.87 3.79
C CYS A 201 -2.18 -16.15 4.29
N SER A 202 -2.23 -15.78 5.57
CA SER A 202 -3.45 -15.21 6.15
C SER A 202 -3.17 -14.30 7.35
N GLY A 203 -4.04 -13.31 7.51
CA GLY A 203 -4.01 -12.41 8.66
C GLY A 203 -2.87 -11.40 8.60
N ARG A 204 -3.13 -10.24 9.17
CA ARG A 204 -2.14 -9.15 9.26
C ARG A 204 -1.09 -9.48 10.30
N LYS A 205 0.11 -8.90 10.16
CA LYS A 205 1.14 -8.87 11.21
C LYS A 205 0.65 -7.93 12.32
N PRO A 206 0.43 -8.43 13.56
CA PRO A 206 0.16 -7.54 14.69
C PRO A 206 1.44 -6.81 15.12
N TRP A 207 1.29 -5.53 15.43
CA TRP A 207 2.33 -4.70 16.03
C TRP A 207 1.97 -4.32 17.47
N ALA A 208 2.97 -4.15 18.33
CA ALA A 208 2.76 -3.80 19.73
C ALA A 208 2.40 -2.32 19.94
N ASP A 209 2.58 -1.50 18.90
CA ASP A 209 2.19 -0.10 18.80
C ASP A 209 0.90 0.10 17.96
N ASP A 210 0.17 -0.97 17.63
CA ASP A 210 -1.11 -0.83 16.94
C ASP A 210 -2.19 -0.23 17.86
N LYS A 211 -2.83 0.85 17.40
CA LYS A 211 -4.09 1.39 17.94
C LYS A 211 -5.27 0.94 17.08
N SER A 212 -6.41 0.72 17.71
CA SER A 212 -7.67 0.43 17.01
C SER A 212 -8.18 1.68 16.30
N GLU A 213 -8.59 1.53 15.04
CA GLU A 213 -9.24 2.59 14.28
C GLU A 213 -10.74 2.32 14.12
N PRO A 214 -11.60 3.35 14.02
CA PRO A 214 -13.03 3.18 13.74
C PRO A 214 -13.28 2.49 12.39
N VAL A 215 -12.38 2.71 11.42
CA VAL A 215 -12.45 2.19 10.06
C VAL A 215 -11.05 1.77 9.62
N GLY A 216 -10.94 0.63 8.92
CA GLY A 216 -9.68 0.14 8.37
C GLY A 216 -8.85 -0.72 9.33
N PRO A 217 -7.59 -1.02 8.99
CA PRO A 217 -6.68 -1.77 9.85
C PRO A 217 -6.31 -1.01 11.13
N PRO A 218 -5.87 -1.71 12.19
CA PRO A 218 -5.08 -1.09 13.24
C PRO A 218 -3.85 -0.39 12.66
N GLN A 219 -3.50 0.75 13.25
CA GLN A 219 -2.45 1.64 12.75
C GLN A 219 -1.44 1.96 13.86
N PRO A 220 -0.21 2.38 13.53
CA PRO A 220 0.74 2.81 14.55
C PRO A 220 0.23 3.98 15.42
N ASP A 221 0.53 3.92 16.73
CA ASP A 221 0.16 4.94 17.71
C ASP A 221 0.84 6.31 17.49
N TRP A 222 1.90 6.33 16.67
CA TRP A 222 2.71 7.52 16.33
C TRP A 222 2.32 8.20 15.01
N LEU A 223 1.30 7.70 14.31
CA LEU A 223 0.71 8.44 13.19
C LEU A 223 0.19 9.79 13.67
N GLU A 224 0.17 10.77 12.78
CA GLU A 224 -0.36 12.10 13.11
C GLU A 224 -1.83 11.98 13.56
N GLY A 225 -2.26 12.87 14.47
CA GLY A 225 -3.64 12.85 14.95
C GLY A 225 -4.64 13.04 13.81
N MET A 226 -5.70 12.23 13.76
CA MET A 226 -6.70 12.21 12.68
C MET A 226 -6.10 11.86 11.30
N HIS A 227 -5.01 11.08 11.26
CA HIS A 227 -4.47 10.51 10.04
C HIS A 227 -4.62 8.99 10.03
N ALA A 228 -4.80 8.46 8.81
CA ALA A 228 -4.79 7.04 8.54
C ALA A 228 -3.58 6.67 7.66
N GLY A 229 -2.93 5.55 7.98
CA GLY A 229 -1.96 4.94 7.08
C GLY A 229 -2.67 4.31 5.89
N THR A 230 -2.35 4.75 4.67
CA THR A 230 -3.08 4.37 3.45
C THR A 230 -2.22 3.69 2.40
N SER A 231 -0.90 3.82 2.47
CA SER A 231 0.04 3.16 1.57
C SER A 231 1.30 2.73 2.31
N GLY A 232 2.03 1.79 1.72
CA GLY A 232 3.38 1.40 2.11
C GLY A 232 4.22 1.18 0.85
N SER A 233 5.48 0.76 1.02
CA SER A 233 6.28 0.22 -0.06
C SER A 233 6.22 -1.31 -0.02
N ALA A 234 6.17 -1.95 -1.19
CA ALA A 234 6.44 -3.38 -1.28
C ALA A 234 7.92 -3.71 -1.03
N HIS A 235 8.82 -2.74 -0.93
CA HIS A 235 10.28 -2.91 -0.92
C HIS A 235 10.96 -2.30 0.33
N PRO A 236 10.68 -2.81 1.55
CA PRO A 236 11.48 -2.48 2.71
C PRO A 236 12.92 -2.94 2.50
N LEU A 237 13.85 -2.19 3.07
CA LEU A 237 15.28 -2.50 3.00
C LEU A 237 15.88 -2.55 4.40
N LYS A 238 16.87 -3.42 4.60
CA LYS A 238 17.65 -3.40 5.84
C LYS A 238 18.65 -2.26 5.82
N ILE A 239 18.90 -1.66 6.99
CA ILE A 239 20.09 -0.83 7.17
C ILE A 239 21.31 -1.75 6.98
N PRO A 240 22.21 -1.46 6.02
CA PRO A 240 23.34 -2.33 5.71
C PRO A 240 24.16 -2.71 6.95
N GLY A 241 24.46 -4.00 7.09
CA GLY A 241 25.22 -4.52 8.23
C GLY A 241 24.41 -4.71 9.53
N THR A 242 23.09 -4.49 9.49
CA THR A 242 22.20 -4.68 10.65
C THR A 242 21.04 -5.62 10.32
N ASP A 243 20.23 -5.92 11.34
CA ASP A 243 18.96 -6.61 11.17
C ASP A 243 17.74 -5.68 11.30
N THR A 244 17.97 -4.37 11.20
CA THR A 244 16.91 -3.36 11.25
C THR A 244 16.36 -3.12 9.85
N TRP A 245 15.07 -3.40 9.67
CA TRP A 245 14.32 -3.03 8.48
C TRP A 245 13.91 -1.56 8.55
N VAL A 246 13.94 -0.90 7.40
CA VAL A 246 13.39 0.43 7.13
C VAL A 246 12.21 0.24 6.20
N GLU A 247 11.11 0.92 6.49
CA GLU A 247 9.90 0.96 5.67
C GLU A 247 9.29 2.37 5.73
N VAL A 248 8.40 2.67 4.79
CA VAL A 248 7.63 3.90 4.73
C VAL A 248 6.14 3.63 4.91
N ILE A 249 5.42 4.61 5.44
CA ILE A 249 3.96 4.62 5.43
C ILE A 249 3.47 5.97 4.93
N GLY A 250 2.59 5.95 3.94
CA GLY A 250 1.86 7.13 3.51
C GLY A 250 0.69 7.39 4.43
N GLU A 251 0.58 8.62 4.92
CA GLU A 251 -0.47 9.08 5.81
C GLU A 251 -1.39 10.04 5.06
N LEU A 252 -2.70 9.82 5.14
CA LEU A 252 -3.72 10.76 4.69
C LEU A 252 -4.49 11.33 5.87
N PRO A 253 -4.77 12.65 5.90
CA PRO A 253 -5.65 13.23 6.89
C PRO A 253 -7.08 12.74 6.66
N GLU A 254 -7.76 12.31 7.72
CA GLU A 254 -9.17 11.90 7.67
C GLU A 254 -10.13 13.07 7.44
N VAL A 255 -9.69 14.30 7.73
CA VAL A 255 -10.49 15.52 7.57
C VAL A 255 -9.76 16.57 6.74
N MET A 256 -9.02 17.46 7.39
CA MET A 256 -8.26 18.53 6.75
C MET A 256 -6.86 18.48 7.33
N GLY A 257 -5.86 18.50 6.45
CA GLY A 257 -4.48 18.37 6.86
C GLY A 257 -3.60 18.20 5.63
N ASN A 258 -2.33 17.87 5.88
CA ASN A 258 -1.39 17.56 4.81
C ASN A 258 -1.05 16.09 4.88
N PRO A 259 -1.00 15.39 3.74
CA PRO A 259 -0.41 14.06 3.68
C PRO A 259 1.06 14.06 4.13
N TRP A 260 1.49 12.91 4.64
CA TRP A 260 2.87 12.66 5.03
C TRP A 260 3.38 11.35 4.44
N ILE A 261 4.70 11.25 4.34
CA ILE A 261 5.40 9.97 4.23
C ILE A 261 6.25 9.85 5.49
N ALA A 262 5.90 8.90 6.36
CA ALA A 262 6.69 8.59 7.55
C ALA A 262 7.65 7.45 7.27
N VAL A 263 8.90 7.61 7.69
CA VAL A 263 9.93 6.57 7.68
C VAL A 263 9.96 5.94 9.06
N TYR A 264 9.90 4.61 9.12
CA TYR A 264 9.94 3.86 10.37
C TYR A 264 10.83 2.63 10.25
N THR A 265 11.17 2.08 11.42
CA THR A 265 12.03 0.90 11.53
C THR A 265 11.41 -0.17 12.42
N PHE A 266 11.81 -1.42 12.18
CA PHE A 266 11.52 -2.58 13.03
C PHE A 266 12.64 -3.62 12.90
N GLN A 267 12.73 -4.56 13.85
CA GLN A 267 13.80 -5.56 13.89
C GLN A 267 13.39 -6.85 13.18
N GLY A 268 14.25 -7.34 12.30
CA GLY A 268 14.09 -8.60 11.57
C GLY A 268 14.20 -9.85 12.45
N SER A 269 14.75 -9.73 13.65
CA SER A 269 15.04 -10.86 14.56
C SER A 269 13.98 -11.06 15.62
N VAL A 270 13.10 -10.08 15.82
CA VAL A 270 12.11 -10.14 16.89
C VAL A 270 10.94 -11.04 16.49
N VAL A 271 10.77 -12.12 17.26
CA VAL A 271 9.64 -13.05 17.17
C VAL A 271 8.41 -12.43 17.81
N GLY A 272 7.26 -12.53 17.16
CA GLY A 272 5.98 -12.01 17.67
C GLY A 272 5.79 -10.49 17.50
N PRO A 273 4.81 -9.88 18.20
CA PRO A 273 4.55 -8.45 18.11
C PRO A 273 5.72 -7.61 18.63
N GLN A 274 6.07 -6.57 17.90
CA GLN A 274 7.11 -5.60 18.27
C GLN A 274 6.61 -4.18 18.02
N LYS A 275 7.26 -3.19 18.63
CA LYS A 275 6.97 -1.79 18.33
C LYS A 275 7.74 -1.34 17.09
N ARG A 276 7.05 -0.68 16.16
CA ARG A 276 7.72 0.11 15.13
C ARG A 276 8.28 1.39 15.76
N LYS A 277 9.40 1.87 15.24
CA LYS A 277 10.01 3.14 15.65
C LYS A 277 9.97 4.12 14.47
N LYS A 278 9.13 5.15 14.56
CA LYS A 278 9.16 6.31 13.65
C LYS A 278 10.53 6.99 13.75
N ILE A 279 11.16 7.23 12.60
CA ILE A 279 12.40 8.00 12.48
C ILE A 279 12.05 9.47 12.23
N GLY A 280 11.19 9.71 11.26
CA GLY A 280 10.75 11.05 10.87
C GLY A 280 9.56 11.01 9.94
N GLY A 281 9.00 12.18 9.64
CA GLY A 281 7.92 12.35 8.68
C GLY A 281 8.23 13.48 7.71
N ILE A 282 7.95 13.25 6.44
CA ILE A 282 8.04 14.25 5.38
C ILE A 282 6.63 14.70 5.05
N ARG A 283 6.34 15.99 5.23
CA ARG A 283 5.09 16.59 4.80
C ARG A 283 5.12 16.75 3.28
N THR A 284 4.17 16.14 2.56
CA THR A 284 4.22 16.05 1.10
C THR A 284 3.24 16.98 0.37
N GLY A 285 2.30 17.59 1.10
CA GLY A 285 1.26 18.49 0.55
C GLY A 285 0.14 17.73 -0.17
N THR A 286 0.49 16.72 -0.98
CA THR A 286 -0.40 15.78 -1.66
C THR A 286 0.06 14.35 -1.40
N ALA A 287 -0.82 13.36 -1.55
CA ALA A 287 -0.47 11.97 -1.30
C ALA A 287 0.60 11.51 -2.29
N ARG A 288 1.57 10.71 -1.83
CA ARG A 288 2.66 10.22 -2.67
C ARG A 288 2.60 8.72 -2.81
N TYR A 289 2.93 8.26 -4.00
CA TYR A 289 3.17 6.85 -4.27
C TYR A 289 4.66 6.56 -4.11
N THR A 290 5.01 5.53 -3.35
CA THR A 290 6.40 5.16 -3.07
C THR A 290 6.53 3.65 -3.20
N HIS A 291 6.88 3.18 -4.41
CA HIS A 291 7.05 1.75 -4.63
C HIS A 291 8.36 1.22 -4.05
N SER A 292 9.46 1.95 -4.20
CA SER A 292 10.74 1.63 -3.56
C SER A 292 11.56 2.90 -3.26
N PHE A 293 12.57 2.74 -2.42
CA PHE A 293 13.44 3.81 -1.94
C PHE A 293 14.85 3.28 -1.65
N GLY A 294 15.81 4.18 -1.40
CA GLY A 294 17.18 3.84 -1.07
C GLY A 294 17.46 3.84 0.43
N VAL A 295 18.30 2.91 0.91
CA VAL A 295 18.79 2.88 2.30
C VAL A 295 20.30 2.71 2.32
N THR A 296 20.96 3.53 3.12
CA THR A 296 22.40 3.48 3.44
C THR A 296 22.57 3.27 4.95
N PRO A 297 23.80 3.10 5.48
CA PRO A 297 24.00 3.06 6.93
C PRO A 297 23.44 4.26 7.68
N ASN A 298 23.46 5.46 7.08
CA ASN A 298 23.06 6.70 7.76
C ASN A 298 21.82 7.38 7.20
N TYR A 299 21.38 7.05 5.98
CA TYR A 299 20.35 7.80 5.26
C TYR A 299 19.31 6.93 4.56
N VAL A 300 18.11 7.48 4.43
CA VAL A 300 17.04 7.02 3.54
C VAL A 300 16.90 8.02 2.39
N VAL A 301 16.81 7.55 1.16
CA VAL A 301 16.66 8.38 -0.05
C VAL A 301 15.33 8.09 -0.73
N LEU A 302 14.47 9.11 -0.81
CA LEU A 302 13.09 9.03 -1.28
C LEU A 302 12.89 9.97 -2.48
N PRO A 303 12.92 9.47 -3.72
CA PRO A 303 12.49 10.23 -4.89
C PRO A 303 10.98 10.39 -4.86
N PHE A 304 10.48 11.63 -4.89
CA PHE A 304 9.04 11.90 -4.96
C PHE A 304 8.67 12.33 -6.38
N ASN A 305 8.24 11.35 -7.16
CA ASN A 305 7.96 11.43 -8.59
C ASN A 305 6.46 11.39 -8.94
N LEU A 306 5.64 10.68 -8.15
CA LEU A 306 4.21 10.54 -8.39
C LEU A 306 3.37 11.05 -7.22
N GLU A 307 2.40 11.87 -7.57
CA GLU A 307 1.25 12.18 -6.74
C GLU A 307 0.16 11.12 -6.94
N LEU A 308 -0.53 10.79 -5.85
CA LEU A 308 -1.72 9.95 -5.85
C LEU A 308 -2.94 10.79 -5.45
N SER A 309 -3.60 11.40 -6.43
CA SER A 309 -4.82 12.17 -6.23
C SER A 309 -6.03 11.25 -6.13
N VAL A 310 -6.21 10.63 -4.96
CA VAL A 310 -7.37 9.76 -4.69
C VAL A 310 -8.59 10.63 -4.36
N SER A 311 -9.52 10.75 -5.29
CA SER A 311 -10.84 11.31 -5.03
C SER A 311 -11.87 10.19 -5.09
N PRO A 312 -12.62 9.91 -4.02
CA PRO A 312 -13.62 8.85 -4.02
C PRO A 312 -14.76 9.08 -5.04
N PHE A 313 -14.86 10.29 -5.60
CA PHE A 313 -15.89 10.67 -6.58
C PHE A 313 -15.41 10.66 -8.03
N THR A 314 -14.10 10.83 -8.26
CA THR A 314 -13.54 10.96 -9.62
C THR A 314 -12.53 9.89 -9.97
N SER A 315 -11.88 9.29 -8.97
CA SER A 315 -10.88 8.25 -9.16
C SER A 315 -11.52 6.89 -8.93
N LYS A 316 -11.81 6.16 -10.02
CA LYS A 316 -12.33 4.78 -9.93
C LYS A 316 -11.20 3.77 -9.72
N THR A 317 -10.02 4.10 -10.21
CA THR A 317 -8.83 3.25 -10.19
C THR A 317 -7.60 4.02 -9.68
N LEU A 318 -6.54 3.30 -9.33
CA LEU A 318 -5.25 3.89 -8.98
C LEU A 318 -4.61 4.56 -10.21
N LEU A 319 -4.75 3.99 -11.41
CA LEU A 319 -4.23 4.62 -12.63
C LEU A 319 -4.89 5.99 -12.90
N ASP A 320 -6.19 6.14 -12.64
CA ASP A 320 -6.87 7.45 -12.72
C ASP A 320 -6.35 8.46 -11.68
N SER A 321 -5.71 7.97 -10.62
CA SER A 321 -5.25 8.78 -9.49
C SER A 321 -3.80 9.25 -9.65
N PHE A 322 -2.98 8.59 -10.47
CA PHE A 322 -1.57 8.94 -10.63
C PHE A 322 -1.41 10.22 -11.46
N GLN A 323 -0.63 11.16 -10.92
CA GLN A 323 -0.21 12.35 -11.63
C GLN A 323 1.30 12.53 -11.45
N GLY A 324 1.99 12.81 -12.55
CA GLY A 324 3.41 13.16 -12.52
C GLY A 324 3.60 14.47 -11.77
N ASP A 325 4.29 14.43 -10.64
CA ASP A 325 4.61 15.61 -9.85
C ASP A 325 5.92 15.38 -9.10
N TRP A 326 7.00 15.96 -9.64
CA TRP A 326 8.34 15.85 -9.08
C TRP A 326 8.54 16.85 -7.94
N LYS A 327 9.00 16.35 -6.79
CA LYS A 327 9.32 17.15 -5.59
C LYS A 327 10.76 17.01 -5.14
N GLY A 328 11.63 16.43 -5.96
CA GLY A 328 13.03 16.22 -5.64
C GLY A 328 13.30 14.91 -4.88
N LEU A 329 14.59 14.70 -4.62
CA LEU A 329 15.14 13.62 -3.81
C LEU A 329 15.17 14.03 -2.34
N HIS A 330 14.34 13.39 -1.53
CA HIS A 330 14.31 13.64 -0.08
C HIS A 330 15.28 12.67 0.60
N VAL A 331 16.34 13.22 1.21
CA VAL A 331 17.35 12.47 1.95
C VAL A 331 17.11 12.68 3.43
N MET A 332 16.66 11.64 4.12
CA MET A 332 16.42 11.65 5.56
C MET A 332 17.60 11.02 6.31
N ASP A 333 18.12 11.71 7.34
CA ASP A 333 19.09 11.17 8.28
C ASP A 333 18.42 10.20 9.26
N LEU A 334 18.90 8.96 9.32
CA LEU A 334 18.33 7.91 10.17
C LEU A 334 18.51 8.17 11.67
N ARG A 335 19.42 9.08 12.07
CA ARG A 335 19.75 9.34 13.48
C ARG A 335 18.72 10.25 14.15
N ASP A 336 18.27 11.28 13.43
CA ASP A 336 17.40 12.33 13.98
C ASP A 336 16.17 12.64 13.13
N GLY A 337 16.03 12.03 11.95
CA GLY A 337 14.90 12.25 11.04
C GLY A 337 14.94 13.58 10.30
N SER A 338 16.05 14.33 10.35
CA SER A 338 16.22 15.55 9.56
C SER A 338 16.26 15.24 8.07
N VAL A 339 15.69 16.15 7.26
CA VAL A 339 15.51 15.92 5.81
C VAL A 339 16.15 17.05 5.03
N GLN A 340 16.95 16.67 4.03
CA GLN A 340 17.46 17.56 2.99
C GLN A 340 16.82 17.18 1.65
N VAL A 341 16.45 18.18 0.86
CA VAL A 341 15.83 17.97 -0.46
C VAL A 341 16.78 18.43 -1.54
N PHE A 342 17.06 17.55 -2.49
CA PHE A 342 17.90 17.82 -3.65
C PHE A 342 17.04 17.81 -4.91
N ASP A 343 17.22 18.82 -5.75
CA ASP A 343 16.52 18.88 -7.03
C ASP A 343 17.39 18.31 -8.16
N THR A 344 16.75 17.65 -9.12
CA THR A 344 17.36 17.04 -10.30
C THR A 344 16.40 17.13 -11.48
N GLU A 345 16.81 16.68 -12.66
CA GLU A 345 15.83 16.39 -13.72
C GLU A 345 14.80 15.37 -13.19
N PRO A 346 13.49 15.60 -13.41
CA PRO A 346 12.45 14.65 -13.02
C PRO A 346 12.64 13.29 -13.67
N PHE A 347 12.35 12.23 -12.91
CA PHE A 347 12.32 10.87 -13.44
C PHE A 347 11.22 10.06 -12.77
N PHE A 348 10.72 9.05 -13.47
CA PHE A 348 9.87 8.03 -12.87
C PHE A 348 10.70 6.79 -12.57
N HIS A 349 10.60 6.26 -11.35
CA HIS A 349 11.19 4.97 -10.99
C HIS A 349 10.16 4.09 -10.30
N VAL A 350 10.37 2.79 -10.45
CA VAL A 350 9.65 1.76 -9.70
C VAL A 350 10.64 1.12 -8.74
N HIS A 351 11.78 0.63 -9.25
CA HIS A 351 12.78 -0.10 -8.47
C HIS A 351 14.11 0.65 -8.35
N THR A 352 14.54 0.80 -7.10
CA THR A 352 15.92 1.14 -6.74
C THR A 352 16.77 -0.13 -6.88
N VAL A 353 17.95 -0.01 -7.50
CA VAL A 353 18.92 -1.10 -7.63
C VAL A 353 19.78 -1.20 -6.37
N ASN A 354 20.42 -0.09 -5.99
CA ASN A 354 21.24 -0.01 -4.79
C ASN A 354 21.37 1.44 -4.29
N THR A 355 21.74 1.62 -3.03
CA THR A 355 22.09 2.93 -2.48
C THR A 355 23.22 2.79 -1.47
N PHE A 356 24.27 3.61 -1.59
CA PHE A 356 25.43 3.52 -0.70
C PHE A 356 26.13 4.87 -0.51
N GLU A 357 26.91 4.98 0.55
CA GLU A 357 27.75 6.14 0.84
C GLU A 357 29.19 5.90 0.38
N ASN A 358 29.82 6.91 -0.20
CA ASN A 358 31.24 6.91 -0.55
C ASN A 358 31.87 8.30 -0.30
N ALA A 359 33.13 8.48 -0.69
CA ALA A 359 33.87 9.75 -0.47
C ALA A 359 33.23 10.98 -1.16
N SER A 360 32.38 10.79 -2.17
CA SER A 360 31.67 11.87 -2.88
C SER A 360 30.27 12.16 -2.35
N GLY A 361 29.74 11.32 -1.45
CA GLY A 361 28.39 11.44 -0.89
C GLY A 361 27.57 10.17 -1.05
N ILE A 362 26.27 10.33 -1.27
CA ILE A 362 25.32 9.23 -1.45
C ILE A 362 25.18 8.92 -2.94
N VAL A 363 25.32 7.66 -3.31
CA VAL A 363 25.06 7.14 -4.66
C VAL A 363 23.78 6.32 -4.62
N MET A 364 22.88 6.58 -5.58
CA MET A 364 21.65 5.82 -5.77
C MET A 364 21.60 5.30 -7.21
N ASP A 365 21.65 3.98 -7.36
CA ASP A 365 21.50 3.30 -8.63
C ASP A 365 20.03 2.89 -8.79
N LEU A 366 19.41 3.21 -9.92
CA LEU A 366 18.01 2.88 -10.18
C LEU A 366 17.72 2.69 -11.67
N GLY A 367 16.67 1.92 -11.97
CA GLY A 367 16.07 1.92 -13.30
C GLY A 367 15.02 3.04 -13.37
N PHE A 368 15.11 3.91 -14.38
CA PHE A 368 14.15 5.00 -14.58
C PHE A 368 13.52 5.01 -15.96
N TYR A 369 12.36 5.62 -16.01
CA TYR A 369 11.60 5.94 -17.21
C TYR A 369 11.64 7.46 -17.39
N LYS A 370 11.89 7.89 -18.62
CA LYS A 370 11.93 9.32 -19.00
C LYS A 370 10.57 9.85 -19.34
#